data_AF-A0A851BWG2-F1
#
_entry.id   AF-A0A851BWG2-F1
#
_cell.length_a   1.000
_cell.length_b   1.000
_cell.length_c   1.000
_cell.angle_alpha   90.00
_cell.angle_beta   90.00
_cell.angle_gamma   90.00
#
_symmetry.space_group_name_H-M   'P 1'
#
loop_
_entity.id
_entity.type
_entity.pdbx_description
1 polymer ?
#
loop_
_entity_poly.entity_id
_entity_poly.type
_entity_poly.pdbx_seq_one_letter_code
_entity_poly.pdbx_strand_id
1 'polypeptide(L)'
;AQQQMSPAPSAEFAVLFQVTKGPTSHIRLRATVFELSLKLSKNTVQFSDILVGQCQVETIQLYNWFRVPCKWFITAIKPVTKVKHRRH
;
A
#
# COMPACT_ATOMS: atom_id res chain seq x y z
N ALA A 1 -6.21 -17.79 -10.38
CA ALA A 1 -4.96 -17.52 -11.11
C ALA A 1 -3.94 -16.95 -10.13
N GLN A 2 -2.89 -17.71 -9.81
CA GLN A 2 -1.77 -17.19 -9.03
C GLN A 2 -1.01 -16.21 -9.93
N GLN A 3 -1.05 -14.92 -9.61
CA GLN A 3 -0.21 -13.94 -10.30
C GLN A 3 1.23 -14.17 -9.85
N GLN A 4 2.07 -14.57 -10.81
CA GLN A 4 3.51 -14.70 -10.65
C GLN A 4 4.06 -13.33 -10.24
N MET A 5 4.58 -13.21 -9.02
CA MET A 5 5.29 -12.01 -8.58
C MET A 5 6.51 -11.84 -9.48
N SER A 6 6.58 -10.70 -10.19
CA SER A 6 7.81 -10.25 -10.86
C SER A 6 8.97 -10.32 -9.87
N PRO A 7 10.20 -10.65 -10.30
CA PRO A 7 11.35 -10.65 -9.40
C PRO A 7 11.49 -9.25 -8.81
N ALA A 8 11.35 -9.16 -7.48
CA ALA A 8 11.53 -7.93 -6.73
C ALA A 8 12.92 -7.36 -7.03
N PRO A 9 13.05 -6.05 -7.32
CA PRO A 9 14.37 -5.44 -7.52
C PRO A 9 15.21 -5.68 -6.26
N SER A 10 16.33 -6.40 -6.40
CA SER A 10 17.27 -6.59 -5.31
C SER A 10 18.31 -5.49 -5.34
N ALA A 11 18.41 -4.72 -4.25
CA ALA A 11 19.46 -3.73 -4.08
C ALA A 11 20.66 -4.39 -3.41
N GLU A 12 21.85 -4.19 -3.97
CA GLU A 12 23.11 -4.62 -3.38
C GLU A 12 23.91 -3.41 -2.92
N PHE A 13 24.45 -3.49 -1.70
CA PHE A 13 25.29 -2.46 -1.11
C PHE A 13 26.56 -3.10 -0.55
N ALA A 14 27.71 -2.50 -0.83
CA ALA A 14 28.97 -2.89 -0.21
C ALA A 14 29.26 -1.97 0.97
N VAL A 15 29.44 -2.53 2.16
CA VAL A 15 29.77 -1.77 3.37
C VAL A 15 31.12 -2.23 3.90
N LEU A 16 31.94 -1.26 4.29
CA LEU A 16 33.19 -1.53 4.99
C LEU A 16 32.88 -1.74 6.47
N PHE A 17 33.20 -2.91 7.00
CA PHE A 17 33.08 -3.19 8.42
C PHE A 17 34.48 -3.24 9.05
N GLN A 18 34.73 -2.40 10.04
CA GLN A 18 35.97 -2.40 10.80
C GLN A 18 35.77 -3.04 12.16
N VAL A 19 36.59 -4.04 12.46
CA VAL A 19 36.67 -4.61 13.80
C VAL A 19 37.62 -3.73 14.62
N THR A 20 37.24 -3.33 15.83
CA THR A 20 38.11 -2.53 16.71
C THR A 20 39.42 -3.27 16.96
N LYS A 21 40.56 -2.65 16.60
CA LYS A 21 41.91 -3.26 16.62
C LYS A 21 42.05 -4.50 15.73
N GLY A 22 41.18 -4.68 14.74
CA GLY A 22 41.16 -5.84 13.85
C GLY A 22 41.13 -5.45 12.37
N PRO A 23 41.00 -6.44 11.48
CA PRO A 23 40.97 -6.20 10.05
C PRO A 23 39.71 -5.47 9.61
N THR A 24 39.84 -4.76 8.50
CA THR A 24 38.72 -4.15 7.78
C THR A 24 38.25 -5.11 6.70
N SER A 25 36.94 -5.38 6.60
CA SER A 25 36.39 -6.30 5.61
C SER A 25 35.26 -5.65 4.81
N HIS A 26 35.21 -5.95 3.51
CA HIS A 26 34.07 -5.59 2.66
C HIS A 26 32.97 -6.63 2.84
N ILE A 27 31.82 -6.19 3.35
CA ILE A 27 30.63 -7.02 3.47
C ILE A 27 29.65 -6.60 2.37
N ARG A 28 29.11 -7.59 1.64
CA ARG A 28 28.04 -7.35 0.68
C ARG A 28 26.70 -7.60 1.34
N LEU A 29 25.88 -6.56 1.40
CA LEU A 29 24.50 -6.64 1.87
C LEU A 29 23.57 -6.70 0.66
N ARG A 30 22.62 -7.64 0.69
CA ARG A 30 21.58 -7.77 -0.34
C ARG A 30 20.22 -7.58 0.32
N ALA A 31 19.47 -6.60 -0.16
CA ALA A 31 18.10 -6.37 0.26
C ALA A 31 17.15 -6.68 -0.91
N THR A 32 16.13 -7.51 -0.66
CA THR A 32 15.03 -7.67 -1.60
C THR A 32 14.03 -6.54 -1.37
N VAL A 33 13.94 -5.61 -2.32
CA VAL A 33 12.99 -4.50 -2.23
C VAL A 33 11.65 -4.96 -2.78
N PHE A 34 10.68 -5.20 -1.92
CA PHE A 34 9.33 -5.53 -2.33
C PHE A 34 8.61 -4.25 -2.77
N GLU A 35 8.09 -4.23 -4.00
CA GLU A 35 7.16 -3.19 -4.44
C GLU A 35 5.90 -3.27 -3.57
N LEU A 36 5.41 -2.13 -3.07
CA LEU A 36 4.23 -2.08 -2.21
C LEU A 36 2.95 -2.50 -2.98
N SER A 37 2.68 -3.80 -3.10
CA SER A 37 1.48 -4.36 -3.70
C SER A 37 0.33 -4.53 -2.71
N LEU A 38 -0.45 -3.46 -2.53
CA LEU A 38 -1.74 -3.51 -1.84
C LEU A 38 -2.87 -3.55 -2.87
N LYS A 39 -3.92 -4.34 -2.61
CA LYS A 39 -5.07 -4.47 -3.52
C LYS A 39 -6.40 -4.30 -2.79
N LEU A 40 -7.33 -3.61 -3.43
CA LEU A 40 -8.72 -3.52 -3.01
C LEU A 40 -9.59 -4.46 -3.84
N SER A 41 -10.64 -5.04 -3.24
CA SER A 41 -11.66 -5.77 -4.01
C SER A 41 -12.44 -4.84 -4.95
N LYS A 42 -12.67 -3.59 -4.53
CA LYS A 42 -13.27 -2.51 -5.32
C LYS A 42 -12.71 -1.15 -4.88
N ASN A 43 -12.49 -0.25 -5.84
CA ASN A 43 -11.99 1.11 -5.59
C ASN A 43 -13.10 2.18 -5.55
N THR A 44 -14.31 1.79 -5.97
CA THR A 44 -15.49 2.67 -6.04
C THR A 44 -16.67 1.93 -5.44
N VAL A 45 -17.44 2.62 -4.61
CA VAL A 45 -18.69 2.12 -4.06
C VAL A 45 -19.81 3.05 -4.51
N GLN A 46 -20.84 2.47 -5.11
CA GLN A 46 -22.05 3.18 -5.52
C GLN A 46 -23.19 2.64 -4.65
N PHE A 47 -23.80 3.51 -3.88
CA PHE A 47 -25.01 3.20 -3.11
C PHE A 47 -26.22 3.53 -3.97
N SER A 48 -27.25 2.69 -3.91
CA SER A 48 -28.52 2.97 -4.59
C SER A 48 -29.41 3.84 -3.74
N ASP A 49 -30.51 4.33 -4.32
CA ASP A 49 -31.53 5.05 -3.56
C ASP A 49 -32.05 4.20 -2.40
N ILE A 50 -32.17 4.82 -1.23
CA ILE A 50 -32.59 4.18 0.00
C ILE A 50 -33.70 4.99 0.67
N LEU A 51 -34.67 4.28 1.24
CA LEU A 51 -35.79 4.89 1.97
C LEU A 51 -35.31 5.56 3.26
N VAL A 52 -36.03 6.60 3.68
CA VAL A 52 -35.78 7.29 4.95
C VAL A 52 -35.88 6.31 6.11
N GLY A 53 -34.85 6.28 6.95
CA GLY A 53 -34.76 5.39 8.10
C GLY A 53 -34.15 4.02 7.83
N GLN A 54 -33.74 3.72 6.59
CA GLN A 54 -33.02 2.48 6.26
C GLN A 54 -31.51 2.70 6.15
N CYS A 55 -30.72 1.62 6.20
CA CYS A 55 -29.26 1.64 6.04
C CYS A 55 -28.81 0.66 4.95
N GLN A 56 -27.86 1.09 4.10
CA GLN A 56 -27.13 0.22 3.18
C GLN A 56 -25.68 0.08 3.64
N VAL A 57 -25.16 -1.14 3.62
CA VAL A 57 -23.81 -1.47 4.05
C VAL A 57 -23.08 -2.16 2.92
N GLU A 58 -21.89 -1.67 2.61
CA GLU A 58 -21.02 -2.22 1.58
C GLU A 58 -19.68 -2.63 2.19
N THR A 59 -19.25 -3.85 1.88
CA THR A 59 -17.98 -4.39 2.38
C THR A 59 -16.90 -4.33 1.31
N ILE A 60 -15.73 -3.79 1.66
CA ILE A 60 -14.54 -3.76 0.81
C ILE A 60 -13.47 -4.62 1.47
N GLN A 61 -12.84 -5.50 0.70
CA GLN A 61 -11.71 -6.30 1.17
C GLN A 61 -10.39 -5.62 0.80
N LEU A 62 -9.49 -5.55 1.79
CA LEU A 62 -8.12 -5.08 1.62
C LEU A 62 -7.20 -6.29 1.69
N TYR A 63 -6.43 -6.52 0.62
CA TYR A 63 -5.49 -7.63 0.55
C TYR A 63 -4.07 -7.13 0.73
N ASN A 64 -3.38 -7.73 1.69
CA ASN A 64 -1.95 -7.63 1.86
C ASN A 64 -1.29 -8.83 1.15
N TRP A 65 -0.59 -8.57 0.05
CA TRP A 65 0.16 -9.60 -0.68
C TRP A 65 1.62 -9.74 -0.21
N PHE A 66 2.05 -8.98 0.79
CA PHE A 66 3.36 -9.17 1.40
C PHE A 66 3.38 -10.36 2.34
N ARG A 67 4.58 -10.90 2.52
CA ARG A 67 4.86 -11.93 3.54
C ARG A 67 5.03 -11.35 4.95
N VAL A 68 4.89 -10.03 5.11
CA VAL A 68 5.02 -9.32 6.38
C VAL A 68 3.70 -8.65 6.76
N PRO A 69 3.36 -8.53 8.06
CA PRO A 69 2.17 -7.81 8.49
C PRO A 69 2.17 -6.33 8.10
N CYS A 70 1.02 -5.82 7.65
CA CYS A 70 0.80 -4.39 7.39
C CYS A 70 0.05 -3.72 8.54
N LYS A 71 0.36 -2.45 8.78
CA LYS A 71 -0.47 -1.54 9.58
C LYS A 71 -1.37 -0.76 8.62
N TRP A 72 -2.65 -0.64 8.97
CA TRP A 72 -3.66 -0.02 8.13
C TRP A 72 -4.28 1.18 8.82
N PHE A 73 -4.52 2.25 8.06
CA PHE A 73 -5.19 3.45 8.53
C PHE A 73 -6.17 3.90 7.46
N ILE A 74 -7.35 4.33 7.88
CA ILE A 74 -8.38 4.90 7.00
C ILE A 74 -8.45 6.38 7.29
N THR A 75 -8.12 7.20 6.28
CA THR A 75 -8.18 8.66 6.37
C THR A 75 -9.12 9.17 5.29
N ALA A 76 -10.13 9.94 5.69
CA ALA A 76 -10.99 10.63 4.74
C ALA A 76 -10.21 11.77 4.09
N ILE A 77 -10.04 11.73 2.77
CA ILE A 77 -9.53 12.87 2.00
C ILE A 77 -10.71 13.83 1.81
N LYS A 78 -10.54 15.10 2.18
CA LYS A 78 -11.61 16.12 2.06
C LYS A 78 -12.16 16.09 0.62
N PRO A 79 -13.49 16.02 0.43
CA PRO A 79 -14.06 16.08 -0.91
C PRO A 79 -13.71 17.43 -1.55
N VAL A 80 -13.20 17.41 -2.78
CA VAL A 80 -13.12 18.61 -3.61
C VAL A 80 -14.55 18.95 -4.01
N THR A 81 -15.20 19.83 -3.26
CA THR A 81 -16.52 20.35 -3.61
C THR A 81 -16.39 21.12 -4.93
N LYS A 82 -16.97 20.59 -6.02
CA LYS A 82 -17.19 21.38 -7.23
C LYS A 82 -18.15 22.53 -6.86
N VAL A 83 -17.67 23.76 -6.95
CA VAL A 83 -18.49 24.96 -6.76
C VAL A 83 -19.62 24.94 -7.79
N LYS A 84 -20.88 24.82 -7.34
CA LYS A 84 -22.04 25.02 -8.22
C LYS A 84 -22.13 26.53 -8.52
N HIS A 85 -21.84 26.94 -9.75
CA HIS A 85 -22.29 28.25 -10.23
C HIS A 85 -23.82 28.22 -10.34
N ARG A 86 -24.48 28.98 -9.47
CA ARG A 86 -25.89 29.36 -9.68
C ARG A 86 -25.91 30.34 -10.85
N ARG A 87 -26.54 29.97 -11.97
CA ARG A 87 -26.97 30.97 -12.95
C ARG A 87 -28.21 31.65 -12.36
N HIS A 88 -28.10 32.95 -12.15
CA HIS A 88 -29.22 33.84 -11.87
C HIS A 88 -30.07 34.04 -13.11
#